data_AF-A0AAP0PY08-F1
#
_entry.id   AF-A0AAP0PY08-F1
#
_cell.length_a   1.000
_cell.length_b   1.000
_cell.length_c   1.000
_cell.angle_alpha   90.00
_cell.angle_beta   90.00
_cell.angle_gamma   90.00
#
_symmetry.space_group_name_H-M   'P 1'
#
loop_
_entity.id
_entity.type
_entity.pdbx_description
1 polymer ?
#
loop_
_entity_poly.entity_id
_entity_poly.type
_entity_poly.pdbx_seq_one_letter_code
_entity_poly.pdbx_strand_id
1 'polypeptide(L)'
;MSELDIGMTFPDYFLVVMRSKFASPIALRNVVLQAAKLKPMEALKMGIIDSVHESPTETLEASLRLAEKLGSRKWNGDVYSEIRKASFPEICKLLGLAHKEVLVARL
;
A
#
# COMPACT_ATOMS: atom_id res chain seq x y z
N MET A 1 -0.52 -6.73 -13.59
CA MET A 1 0.68 -6.04 -14.11
C MET A 1 0.99 -6.57 -15.51
N SER A 2 1.87 -5.97 -16.31
CA SER A 2 2.09 -6.36 -17.72
C SER A 2 3.56 -6.42 -18.12
N GLU A 3 4.48 -6.24 -17.17
CA GLU A 3 5.92 -6.17 -17.38
C GLU A 3 6.45 -7.44 -18.06
N LEU A 4 5.94 -8.62 -17.67
CA LEU A 4 6.23 -9.87 -18.39
C LEU A 4 5.67 -9.89 -19.81
N ASP A 5 4.46 -9.38 -20.01
CA ASP A 5 3.79 -9.36 -21.32
C ASP A 5 4.50 -8.41 -22.31
N ILE A 6 5.12 -7.33 -21.81
CA ILE A 6 5.83 -6.32 -22.61
C ILE A 6 7.35 -6.50 -22.62
N GLY A 7 7.88 -7.57 -21.99
CA GLY A 7 9.31 -7.88 -21.99
C GLY A 7 10.17 -6.92 -21.16
N MET A 8 9.65 -6.38 -20.07
CA MET A 8 10.35 -5.45 -19.18
C MET A 8 10.58 -6.05 -17.79
N THR A 9 11.71 -5.69 -17.17
CA THR A 9 11.98 -6.01 -15.77
C THR A 9 11.33 -4.99 -14.84
N PHE A 10 10.91 -5.44 -13.66
CA PHE A 10 10.57 -4.52 -12.57
C PHE A 10 11.83 -3.80 -12.07
N PRO A 11 11.77 -2.48 -11.83
CA PRO A 11 12.77 -1.82 -11.01
C PRO A 11 12.82 -2.44 -9.61
N ASP A 12 14.01 -2.52 -9.01
CA ASP A 12 14.22 -3.19 -7.72
C ASP A 12 13.29 -2.67 -6.62
N TYR A 13 13.10 -1.35 -6.57
CA TYR A 13 12.23 -0.71 -5.58
C TYR A 13 10.77 -1.15 -5.70
N PHE A 14 10.33 -1.45 -6.92
CA PHE A 14 8.96 -1.86 -7.17
C PHE A 14 8.69 -3.24 -6.57
N LEU A 15 9.62 -4.19 -6.73
CA LEU A 15 9.50 -5.50 -6.12
C LEU A 15 9.52 -5.45 -4.58
N VAL A 16 10.32 -4.55 -4.00
CA VAL A 16 10.33 -4.34 -2.53
C VAL A 16 8.97 -3.82 -2.04
N VAL A 17 8.39 -2.83 -2.73
CA VAL A 17 7.04 -2.32 -2.41
C VAL A 17 6.01 -3.44 -2.50
N MET A 18 6.03 -4.22 -3.58
CA MET A 18 5.07 -5.30 -3.80
C MET A 18 5.16 -6.35 -2.69
N ARG A 19 6.37 -6.80 -2.32
CA ARG A 19 6.56 -7.72 -1.18
C ARG A 19 6.04 -7.15 0.14
N SER A 20 6.21 -5.85 0.35
CA SER A 20 5.78 -5.20 1.59
C SER A 20 4.27 -4.97 1.67
N LYS A 21 3.59 -4.88 0.51
CA LYS A 21 2.15 -4.64 0.41
C LYS A 21 1.32 -5.91 0.29
N PHE A 22 1.90 -6.95 -0.28
CA PHE A 22 1.21 -8.21 -0.51
C PHE A 22 1.46 -9.14 0.68
N ALA A 23 0.47 -9.23 1.57
CA ALA A 23 0.55 -10.14 2.71
C ALA A 23 0.60 -11.63 2.29
N SER A 24 0.05 -11.95 1.11
CA SER A 24 0.03 -13.31 0.56
C SER A 24 1.15 -13.53 -0.46
N PRO A 25 2.08 -14.48 -0.23
CA PRO A 25 3.10 -14.86 -1.22
C PRO A 25 2.48 -15.37 -2.53
N ILE A 26 1.31 -16.03 -2.46
CA ILE A 26 0.58 -16.50 -3.64
C ILE A 26 0.09 -15.31 -4.46
N ALA A 27 -0.48 -14.29 -3.81
CA ALA A 27 -0.93 -13.09 -4.50
C ALA A 27 0.24 -12.38 -5.20
N LEU A 28 1.38 -12.28 -4.52
CA LEU A 28 2.59 -11.69 -5.08
C LEU A 28 3.05 -12.45 -6.33
N ARG A 29 3.16 -13.79 -6.24
CA ARG A 29 3.54 -14.66 -7.36
C ARG A 29 2.60 -14.48 -8.54
N ASN A 30 1.29 -14.52 -8.31
CA ASN A 30 0.31 -14.42 -9.39
C ASN A 30 0.43 -13.06 -10.12
N VAL A 31 0.62 -11.96 -9.39
CA VAL A 31 0.74 -10.64 -10.01
C VAL A 31 2.09 -10.43 -10.71
N VAL A 32 3.20 -10.84 -10.09
CA VAL A 32 4.57 -10.52 -10.54
C VAL A 32 5.12 -11.57 -11.53
N LEU A 33 4.80 -12.85 -11.33
CA LEU A 33 5.38 -13.97 -12.10
C LEU A 33 4.39 -14.62 -13.07
N GLN A 34 3.10 -14.24 -13.03
CA GLN A 34 2.08 -14.77 -13.95
C GLN A 34 1.29 -13.66 -14.66
N ALA A 35 1.68 -12.39 -14.49
CA ALA A 35 0.99 -11.23 -15.05
C ALA A 35 -0.53 -11.20 -14.80
N ALA A 36 -1.00 -11.85 -13.72
CA ALA A 36 -2.42 -12.05 -13.50
C ALA A 36 -3.18 -10.71 -13.41
N LYS A 37 -4.31 -10.64 -14.11
CA LYS A 37 -5.30 -9.56 -13.93
C LYS A 37 -6.30 -10.04 -12.88
N LEU A 38 -6.42 -9.29 -11.78
CA LEU A 38 -7.29 -9.65 -10.67
C LEU A 38 -8.64 -8.94 -10.81
N LYS A 39 -9.72 -9.68 -10.61
CA LYS A 39 -11.05 -9.06 -10.41
C LYS A 39 -11.11 -8.42 -9.01
N PRO A 40 -11.96 -7.40 -8.78
CA PRO A 40 -12.03 -6.71 -7.49
C PRO A 40 -12.25 -7.65 -6.30
N MET A 41 -13.17 -8.60 -6.41
CA MET A 41 -13.46 -9.56 -5.34
C MET A 41 -12.28 -10.51 -5.04
N GLU A 42 -11.45 -10.82 -6.03
CA GLU A 42 -10.25 -11.64 -5.83
C GLU A 42 -9.17 -10.82 -5.12
N ALA A 43 -8.97 -9.56 -5.53
CA ALA A 43 -8.04 -8.65 -4.87
C ALA A 43 -8.42 -8.39 -3.40
N LEU A 44 -9.72 -8.29 -3.10
CA LEU A 44 -10.24 -8.17 -1.73
C LEU A 44 -9.91 -9.44 -0.91
N LYS A 45 -10.21 -10.62 -1.46
CA LYS A 45 -9.88 -11.91 -0.79
C LYS A 45 -8.38 -12.09 -0.55
N MET A 46 -7.54 -11.57 -1.45
CA MET A 46 -6.08 -11.59 -1.32
C MET A 46 -5.54 -10.51 -0.37
N GLY A 47 -6.39 -9.62 0.15
CA GLY A 47 -5.99 -8.52 1.03
C GLY A 47 -5.17 -7.43 0.34
N ILE A 48 -5.31 -7.29 -0.98
CA ILE A 48 -4.63 -6.23 -1.76
C ILE A 48 -5.38 -4.90 -1.64
N ILE A 49 -6.70 -4.97 -1.53
CA ILE A 49 -7.61 -3.83 -1.36
C ILE A 49 -8.51 -4.08 -0.14
N ASP A 50 -9.00 -3.00 0.47
CA ASP A 50 -9.78 -3.06 1.71
C ASP A 50 -11.31 -3.13 1.48
N SER A 51 -11.80 -2.65 0.33
CA SER A 51 -13.22 -2.66 -0.03
C SER A 51 -13.44 -2.70 -1.55
N VAL A 52 -14.66 -3.06 -1.94
CA VAL A 52 -15.14 -3.08 -3.33
C VAL A 52 -16.49 -2.36 -3.37
N HIS A 53 -16.72 -1.59 -4.41
CA HIS A 53 -17.95 -0.81 -4.62
C HIS A 53 -18.46 -1.02 -6.06
N GLU A 54 -19.74 -0.76 -6.30
CA GLU A 54 -20.40 -1.10 -7.58
C GLU A 54 -20.10 -0.06 -8.67
N SER A 55 -19.74 1.16 -8.26
CA SER A 55 -19.45 2.27 -9.17
C SER A 55 -18.20 3.08 -8.76
N PRO A 56 -17.59 3.83 -9.71
CA PRO A 56 -16.54 4.78 -9.39
C PRO A 56 -16.97 5.86 -8.40
N THR A 57 -18.23 6.32 -8.51
CA THR A 57 -18.81 7.32 -7.60
C THR A 57 -18.88 6.79 -6.17
N GLU A 58 -19.42 5.58 -5.97
CA GLU A 58 -19.45 4.96 -4.64
C GLU A 58 -18.06 4.70 -4.06
N THR A 59 -17.09 4.32 -4.91
CA THR A 59 -15.70 4.16 -4.50
C THR A 59 -15.11 5.47 -3.97
N LEU A 60 -15.37 6.57 -4.68
CA LEU A 60 -14.94 7.89 -4.27
C LEU A 60 -15.60 8.29 -2.94
N GLU A 61 -16.91 8.15 -2.82
CA GLU A 61 -17.65 8.48 -1.60
C GLU A 61 -17.15 7.67 -0.38
N ALA A 62 -16.92 6.36 -0.56
CA ALA A 62 -16.38 5.51 0.50
C ALA A 62 -14.96 5.96 0.92
N SER A 63 -14.13 6.34 -0.05
CA SER A 63 -12.78 6.86 0.20
C SER A 63 -12.81 8.18 0.96
N LEU A 64 -13.72 9.10 0.60
CA LEU A 64 -13.91 10.38 1.31
C LEU A 64 -14.37 10.16 2.75
N ARG A 65 -15.37 9.29 2.97
CA ARG A 65 -15.82 8.94 4.33
C ARG A 65 -14.70 8.34 5.18
N LEU A 66 -13.85 7.49 4.60
CA LEU A 66 -12.69 6.93 5.30
C LEU A 66 -11.67 8.03 5.65
N ALA A 67 -11.39 8.94 4.70
CA ALA A 67 -10.48 10.06 4.92
C ALA A 67 -10.99 10.99 6.04
N GLU A 68 -12.28 11.35 6.04
CA GLU A 68 -12.90 12.15 7.10
C GLU A 68 -12.82 11.45 8.46
N LYS A 69 -13.15 10.15 8.51
CA LYS A 69 -13.07 9.34 9.73
C LYS A 69 -11.66 9.34 10.30
N LEU A 70 -10.63 9.11 9.48
CA LEU A 70 -9.24 9.10 9.93
C LEU A 70 -8.74 10.51 10.27
N GLY A 71 -9.07 11.51 9.47
CA GLY A 71 -8.69 12.92 9.70
C GLY A 71 -9.27 13.48 11.00
N SER A 72 -10.49 13.09 11.36
CA SER A 72 -11.15 13.50 12.62
C SER A 72 -10.37 13.09 13.88
N ARG A 73 -9.46 12.10 13.76
CA ARG A 73 -8.61 11.65 14.87
C ARG A 73 -7.52 12.66 15.25
N LYS A 74 -7.25 13.65 14.39
CA LYS A 74 -6.27 14.72 14.62
C LYS A 74 -4.92 14.20 15.13
N TRP A 75 -4.46 13.09 14.56
CA TRP A 75 -3.15 12.54 14.91
C TRP A 75 -2.04 13.52 14.54
N ASN A 76 -0.95 13.50 15.30
CA ASN A 76 0.25 14.21 14.91
C ASN A 76 0.81 13.60 13.61
N GLY A 77 0.91 14.43 12.57
CA GLY A 77 1.32 14.00 11.24
C GLY A 77 2.75 13.47 11.18
N ASP A 78 3.68 14.06 11.95
CA ASP A 78 5.06 13.58 12.04
C ASP A 78 5.10 12.16 12.61
N VAL A 79 4.41 11.93 13.74
CA VAL A 79 4.31 10.59 14.36
C VAL A 79 3.71 9.58 13.38
N TYR A 80 2.60 9.91 12.71
CA TYR A 80 1.97 9.01 11.74
C TYR A 80 2.91 8.69 10.57
N SER A 81 3.62 9.69 10.06
CA SER A 81 4.56 9.52 8.96
C SER A 81 5.75 8.62 9.31
N GLU A 82 6.33 8.78 10.51
CA GLU A 82 7.45 7.94 10.97
C GLU A 82 7.03 6.50 11.19
N ILE A 83 5.86 6.27 11.81
CA ILE A 83 5.28 4.92 11.94
C ILE A 83 5.06 4.32 10.55
N ARG A 84 4.49 5.09 9.62
CA ARG A 84 4.22 4.63 8.25
C ARG A 84 5.48 4.28 7.46
N LYS A 85 6.60 4.97 7.71
CA LYS A 85 7.92 4.60 7.17
C LYS A 85 8.46 3.35 7.85
N ALA A 86 8.40 3.29 9.18
CA ALA A 86 8.87 2.15 9.96
C ALA A 86 8.14 0.83 9.63
N SER A 87 6.87 0.89 9.20
CA SER A 87 6.14 -0.28 8.69
C SER A 87 6.68 -0.82 7.36
N PHE A 88 7.56 -0.09 6.66
CA PHE A 88 8.10 -0.44 5.35
C PHE A 88 9.63 -0.19 5.30
N PRO A 89 10.42 -0.86 6.16
CA PRO A 89 11.82 -0.50 6.37
C PRO A 89 12.70 -0.77 5.15
N GLU A 90 12.44 -1.85 4.40
CA GLU A 90 13.24 -2.22 3.24
C GLU A 90 13.18 -1.18 2.12
N ILE A 91 11.98 -0.69 1.79
CA ILE A 91 11.82 0.33 0.74
C ILE A 91 12.34 1.68 1.21
N CYS A 92 12.15 2.05 2.48
CA CYS A 92 12.72 3.28 3.03
C CYS A 92 14.25 3.27 2.92
N LYS A 93 14.89 2.14 3.26
CA LYS A 93 16.34 1.97 3.09
C LYS A 93 16.76 2.08 1.63
N LEU A 94 16.07 1.39 0.72
CA LEU A 94 16.42 1.39 -0.70
C LEU A 94 16.27 2.78 -1.35
N LEU A 95 15.26 3.55 -0.95
CA LEU A 95 15.03 4.92 -1.42
C LEU A 95 15.88 5.97 -0.69
N GLY A 96 16.70 5.58 0.29
CA GLY A 96 17.49 6.52 1.09
C GLY A 96 16.65 7.44 1.98
N LEU A 97 15.44 7.01 2.38
CA LEU A 97 14.57 7.80 3.25
C LEU A 97 15.07 7.74 4.69
N ALA A 98 15.36 8.92 5.25
CA ALA A 98 15.75 9.05 6.64
C ALA A 98 14.57 8.82 7.60
N HIS A 99 14.84 8.26 8.76
CA HIS A 99 13.92 8.18 9.89
C HIS A 99 14.32 9.19 10.96
N LYS A 100 13.34 9.73 11.68
CA LYS A 100 13.56 10.55 12.87
C LYS A 100 12.75 10.00 14.02
N GLU A 101 13.32 10.04 15.22
CA GLU A 101 12.54 9.78 16.42
C GLU A 101 11.68 11.00 16.73
N VAL A 102 10.38 10.79 16.90
CA VAL A 102 9.41 11.86 17.19
C VAL A 102 8.78 11.58 18.54
N LEU A 103 9.26 12.30 19.56
CA LEU A 103 8.70 12.30 20.91
C LEU A 103 7.91 13.57 21.10
N VAL A 104 6.58 13.47 21.05
CA VAL A 104 5.68 14.57 21.40
C VAL A 104 5.28 14.40 22.85
N ALA A 105 5.82 15.23 23.74
CA ALA A 105 5.35 15.28 25.13
C ALA A 105 3.86 15.64 25.12
N ARG A 106 3.03 14.76 25.68
CA ARG A 106 1.62 15.08 25.96
C ARG A 106 1.56 15.52 27.41
N LEU A 107 1.40 16.84 27.62
CA LEU A 107 0.94 17.40 28.89
C LEU A 107 -0.55 17.08 29.07
#